data_AF-A0A8J5R9N9-F1
#
_entry.id   AF-A0A8J5R9N9-F1
#
_cell.length_a   1.000
_cell.length_b   1.000
_cell.length_c   1.000
_cell.angle_alpha   90.00
_cell.angle_beta   90.00
_cell.angle_gamma   90.00
#
_symmetry.space_group_name_H-M   'P 1'
#
loop_
_entity.id
_entity.type
_entity.pdbx_description
1 polymer ?
#
loop_
_entity_poly.entity_id
_entity_poly.type
_entity_poly.pdbx_seq_one_letter_code
_entity_poly.pdbx_strand_id
1 'polypeptide(L)'
;MFFWILTVFASQFLSTQGAYDILIEDVVIVAYSKEYFTEPDAYVDDTNAIVVNVSLIKRPPTAAQGHFALVGASMGEYVIDTGIDVTLNLCDMFNEPIMIGPFFAALGFDPDNCPPDVGVYGTNGYRLRMDTLPDDFPPNQYRVTLEILYEEEELLHIQVFPTVVN
;
A
#
# COMPACT_ATOMS: atom_id res chain seq x y z
N MET A 1 22.00 -9.22 51.92
CA MET A 1 20.63 -8.92 51.44
C MET A 1 20.55 -7.70 50.49
N PHE A 2 21.68 -7.25 49.92
CA PHE A 2 21.72 -6.11 48.97
C PHE A 2 22.03 -6.55 47.53
N PHE A 3 22.48 -7.79 47.34
CA PHE A 3 22.92 -8.32 46.04
C PHE A 3 21.77 -8.85 45.16
N TRP A 4 20.60 -9.09 45.73
CA TRP A 4 19.42 -9.63 45.03
C TRP A 4 18.53 -8.56 44.40
N ILE A 5 18.73 -7.27 44.74
CA ILE A 5 17.91 -6.16 44.21
C ILE A 5 18.44 -5.69 42.85
N LEU A 6 19.74 -5.84 42.58
CA LEU A 6 20.38 -5.41 41.33
C LEU A 6 20.04 -6.32 40.13
N THR A 7 19.72 -7.59 40.34
CA THR A 7 19.35 -8.52 39.27
C THR A 7 17.93 -8.31 38.73
N VAL A 8 17.02 -7.73 39.53
CA VAL A 8 15.64 -7.45 39.09
C VAL A 8 15.57 -6.19 38.21
N PHE A 9 16.48 -5.23 38.39
CA PHE A 9 16.52 -4.00 37.58
C PHE A 9 17.12 -4.21 36.19
N ALA A 10 18.00 -5.19 36.00
CA ALA A 10 18.63 -5.46 34.71
C ALA A 10 17.67 -6.14 33.71
N SER A 11 16.61 -6.80 34.17
CA SER A 11 15.62 -7.48 33.32
C SER A 11 14.49 -6.60 32.82
N GLN A 12 14.42 -5.32 33.20
CA GLN A 12 13.34 -4.41 32.80
C GLN A 12 13.70 -3.47 31.64
N PHE A 13 14.92 -3.53 31.11
CA PHE A 13 15.42 -2.58 30.08
C PHE A 13 15.85 -3.20 28.75
N LEU A 14 15.57 -4.49 28.52
CA LEU A 14 15.76 -5.12 27.21
C LEU A 14 14.41 -5.27 26.49
N SER A 15 13.69 -4.17 26.33
CA SER A 15 12.79 -4.03 25.20
C SER A 15 13.66 -3.65 24.00
N THR A 16 14.31 -4.63 23.38
CA THR A 16 14.77 -4.47 22.00
C THR A 16 13.50 -4.28 21.16
N GLN A 17 13.11 -3.02 20.93
CA GLN A 17 12.21 -2.70 19.83
C GLN A 17 12.93 -3.14 18.57
N GLY A 18 12.50 -4.27 18.00
CA GLY A 18 12.88 -4.62 16.63
C GLY A 18 12.36 -3.50 15.75
N ALA A 19 13.28 -2.76 15.12
CA ALA A 19 12.90 -1.73 14.18
C ALA A 19 12.59 -2.46 12.88
N TYR A 20 11.31 -2.75 12.64
CA TYR A 20 10.92 -3.34 11.39
C TYR A 20 11.18 -2.34 10.25
N ASP A 21 11.73 -2.83 9.15
CA ASP A 21 11.95 -2.05 7.93
C ASP A 21 11.11 -2.63 6.78
N ILE A 22 10.59 -1.78 5.90
CA ILE A 22 9.85 -2.20 4.70
C ILE A 22 10.74 -1.92 3.50
N LEU A 23 11.11 -2.97 2.78
CA LEU A 23 11.80 -2.86 1.50
C LEU A 23 10.80 -3.10 0.38
N ILE A 24 10.66 -2.16 -0.55
CA ILE A 24 9.76 -2.27 -1.70
C ILE A 24 10.59 -2.86 -2.84
N GLU A 25 10.33 -4.11 -3.20
CA GLU A 25 11.11 -4.80 -4.22
C GLU A 25 10.72 -4.31 -5.62
N ASP A 26 9.42 -4.14 -5.87
CA ASP A 26 8.90 -3.72 -7.17
C ASP A 26 7.48 -3.14 -7.09
N VAL A 27 7.09 -2.41 -8.13
CA VAL A 27 5.72 -1.96 -8.40
C VAL A 27 5.40 -2.17 -9.86
N VAL A 28 4.28 -2.83 -10.14
CA VAL A 28 3.88 -3.22 -11.50
C VAL A 28 2.45 -2.77 -11.76
N ILE A 29 2.25 -2.13 -12.92
CA ILE A 29 0.90 -1.89 -13.45
C ILE A 29 0.53 -3.06 -14.33
N VAL A 30 -0.38 -3.90 -13.83
CA VAL A 30 -0.81 -5.14 -14.49
C VAL A 30 -1.75 -4.85 -15.64
N ALA A 31 -2.70 -3.93 -15.41
CA ALA A 31 -3.70 -3.56 -16.39
C ALA A 31 -4.15 -2.11 -16.20
N TYR A 32 -4.59 -1.48 -17.29
CA TYR A 32 -5.24 -0.18 -17.27
C TYR A 32 -6.19 -0.05 -18.47
N SER A 33 -7.28 0.67 -18.29
CA SER A 33 -8.22 0.97 -19.36
C SER A 33 -7.76 2.20 -20.15
N LYS A 34 -7.48 2.00 -21.44
CA LYS A 34 -7.12 3.08 -22.39
C LYS A 34 -8.23 4.09 -22.63
N GLU A 35 -9.46 3.78 -22.19
CA GLU A 35 -10.56 4.74 -22.23
C GLU A 35 -10.41 5.82 -21.15
N TYR A 36 -9.89 5.44 -19.98
CA TYR A 36 -9.80 6.31 -18.81
C TYR A 36 -8.39 6.85 -18.60
N PHE A 37 -7.36 6.12 -19.00
CA PHE A 37 -5.96 6.44 -18.73
C PHE A 37 -5.11 6.48 -20.00
N THR A 38 -4.14 7.40 -20.05
CA THR A 38 -2.95 7.19 -20.89
C THR A 38 -2.07 6.13 -20.27
N GLU A 39 -1.12 5.59 -21.03
CA GLU A 39 -0.13 4.63 -20.52
C GLU A 39 0.50 5.14 -19.22
N PRO A 40 0.19 4.51 -18.07
CA PRO A 40 0.71 4.92 -16.78
C PRO A 40 2.10 4.30 -16.57
N ASP A 41 2.87 4.91 -15.68
CA ASP A 41 4.23 4.48 -15.36
C ASP A 41 4.37 4.33 -13.84
N ALA A 42 5.01 3.27 -13.39
CA ALA A 42 5.31 3.05 -11.98
C ALA A 42 6.66 2.36 -11.81
N TYR A 43 7.42 2.81 -10.82
CA TYR A 43 8.71 2.21 -10.45
C TYR A 43 9.04 2.51 -8.98
N VAL A 44 9.99 1.74 -8.43
CA VAL A 44 10.60 2.02 -7.12
C VAL A 44 11.89 2.79 -7.37
N ASP A 45 12.07 3.92 -6.68
CA ASP A 45 13.28 4.73 -6.78
C ASP A 45 14.43 4.22 -5.87
N ASP A 46 15.62 4.78 -6.03
CA ASP A 46 16.80 4.44 -5.23
C ASP A 46 16.65 4.70 -3.73
N THR A 47 15.59 5.41 -3.33
CA THR A 47 15.28 5.76 -1.94
C THR A 47 14.18 4.89 -1.33
N ASN A 48 13.85 3.77 -1.98
CA ASN A 48 12.83 2.84 -1.56
C ASN A 48 11.44 3.49 -1.49
N ALA A 49 11.15 4.37 -2.45
CA ALA A 49 9.86 5.04 -2.58
C ALA A 49 9.17 4.65 -3.88
N ILE A 50 7.85 4.46 -3.81
CA ILE A 50 7.00 4.18 -4.96
C ILE A 50 6.77 5.48 -5.72
N VAL A 51 7.14 5.49 -7.00
CA VAL A 51 6.80 6.56 -7.93
C VAL A 51 5.77 6.03 -8.90
N VAL A 52 4.62 6.69 -8.98
CA VAL A 52 3.57 6.40 -9.95
C VAL A 52 3.21 7.69 -10.69
N ASN A 53 3.06 7.61 -12.00
CA ASN A 53 2.57 8.67 -12.87
C ASN A 53 1.37 8.13 -13.65
N VAL A 54 0.23 8.78 -13.53
CA VAL A 54 -1.01 8.39 -14.21
C VAL A 54 -1.70 9.62 -14.76
N SER A 55 -2.05 9.61 -16.04
CA SER A 55 -2.88 10.66 -16.62
C SER A 55 -4.28 10.14 -16.89
N LEU A 56 -5.25 10.75 -16.23
CA LEU A 56 -6.66 10.46 -16.39
C LEU A 56 -7.21 11.31 -17.54
N ILE A 57 -7.68 10.68 -18.61
CA ILE A 57 -8.25 11.33 -19.80
C ILE A 57 -9.78 11.36 -19.80
N LYS A 58 -10.40 10.54 -18.95
CA LYS A 58 -11.85 10.51 -18.74
C LYS A 58 -12.13 10.29 -17.26
N ARG A 59 -13.10 11.02 -16.71
CA ARG A 59 -13.52 10.87 -15.31
C ARG A 59 -14.03 9.45 -15.06
N PRO A 60 -13.53 8.75 -14.02
CA PRO A 60 -14.03 7.43 -13.66
C PRO A 60 -15.51 7.50 -13.27
N PRO A 61 -16.28 6.43 -13.49
CA PRO A 61 -17.67 6.38 -13.07
C PRO A 61 -17.79 6.50 -11.54
N THR A 62 -18.83 7.17 -11.05
CA THR A 62 -19.08 7.33 -9.60
C THR A 62 -19.36 6.02 -8.88
N ALA A 63 -19.83 5.01 -9.62
CA ALA A 63 -20.08 3.67 -9.09
C ALA A 63 -18.86 2.74 -9.23
N ALA A 64 -17.69 3.27 -9.63
CA ALA A 64 -16.46 2.50 -9.60
C ALA A 64 -16.16 2.03 -8.18
N GLN A 65 -15.72 0.79 -8.07
CA GLN A 65 -15.25 0.17 -6.84
C GLN A 65 -13.74 0.12 -6.90
N GLY A 66 -13.10 0.02 -5.75
CA GLY A 66 -11.77 -0.51 -5.75
C GLY A 66 -11.61 -1.60 -4.71
N HIS A 67 -10.66 -2.46 -5.03
CA HIS A 67 -10.36 -3.68 -4.33
C HIS A 67 -8.91 -3.61 -3.89
N PHE A 68 -8.69 -3.97 -2.64
CA PHE A 68 -7.39 -4.00 -2.01
C PHE A 68 -7.18 -5.34 -1.33
N ALA A 69 -6.08 -6.01 -1.65
CA ALA A 69 -5.73 -7.28 -1.05
C ALA A 69 -4.26 -7.31 -0.66
N LEU A 70 -3.96 -8.00 0.44
CA LEU A 70 -2.60 -8.23 0.92
C LEU A 70 -2.38 -9.74 1.13
N VAL A 71 -1.41 -10.29 0.40
CA VAL A 71 -1.10 -11.72 0.43
C VAL A 71 0.37 -11.91 0.73
N GLY A 72 0.69 -12.72 1.74
CA GLY A 72 2.06 -13.08 2.10
C GLY A 72 2.61 -14.23 1.25
N ALA A 73 3.93 -14.32 1.16
CA ALA A 73 4.62 -15.38 0.45
C ALA A 73 4.82 -16.63 1.33
N SER A 74 4.73 -17.80 0.72
CA SER A 74 5.16 -19.09 1.26
C SER A 74 5.87 -19.86 0.16
N MET A 75 7.09 -20.33 0.44
CA MET A 75 7.87 -21.13 -0.53
C MET A 75 8.04 -20.46 -1.92
N GLY A 76 8.08 -19.12 -1.97
CA GLY A 76 8.22 -18.36 -3.21
C GLY A 76 6.90 -18.06 -3.94
N GLU A 77 5.75 -18.47 -3.40
CA GLU A 77 4.43 -18.18 -3.96
C GLU A 77 3.60 -17.30 -3.01
N TYR A 78 2.88 -16.31 -3.54
CA TYR A 78 1.98 -15.45 -2.75
C TYR A 78 0.65 -16.17 -2.47
N VAL A 79 0.62 -16.92 -1.37
CA VAL A 79 -0.51 -17.81 -1.00
C VAL A 79 -0.98 -17.66 0.46
N ILE A 80 -0.24 -16.91 1.30
CA ILE A 80 -0.63 -16.71 2.70
C ILE A 80 -1.65 -15.58 2.77
N ASP A 81 -2.90 -15.93 3.03
CA ASP A 81 -3.93 -14.92 3.30
C ASP A 81 -3.60 -14.19 4.62
N THR A 82 -3.53 -12.86 4.55
CA THR A 82 -3.30 -12.01 5.73
C THR A 82 -4.59 -11.61 6.43
N GLY A 83 -5.75 -11.95 5.84
CA GLY A 83 -7.08 -11.51 6.27
C GLY A 83 -7.43 -10.09 5.81
N ILE A 84 -6.56 -9.44 5.04
CA ILE A 84 -6.81 -8.10 4.47
C ILE A 84 -7.17 -8.27 3.00
N ASP A 85 -8.48 -8.31 2.76
CA ASP A 85 -9.13 -8.31 1.46
C ASP A 85 -10.38 -7.43 1.60
N VAL A 86 -10.36 -6.28 0.93
CA VAL A 86 -11.35 -5.21 1.13
C VAL A 86 -11.77 -4.67 -0.22
N THR A 87 -13.08 -4.69 -0.47
CA THR A 87 -13.69 -4.02 -1.63
C THR A 87 -14.62 -2.91 -1.14
N LEU A 88 -14.36 -1.69 -1.60
CA LEU A 88 -15.11 -0.48 -1.24
C LEU A 88 -15.47 0.30 -2.50
N ASN A 89 -16.37 1.28 -2.38
CA ASN A 89 -16.52 2.26 -3.44
C ASN A 89 -15.23 3.08 -3.57
N LEU A 90 -14.90 3.54 -4.77
CA LEU A 90 -13.66 4.28 -5.04
C LEU A 90 -13.47 5.47 -4.08
N CYS A 91 -14.54 6.20 -3.77
CA CYS A 91 -14.47 7.35 -2.88
C CYS A 91 -14.32 6.98 -1.41
N ASP A 92 -14.81 5.81 -1.00
CA ASP A 92 -14.61 5.32 0.35
C ASP A 92 -13.13 4.93 0.55
N MET A 93 -12.47 4.40 -0.49
CA MET A 93 -11.03 4.10 -0.44
C MET A 93 -10.15 5.34 -0.29
N PHE A 94 -10.54 6.47 -0.88
CA PHE A 94 -9.78 7.72 -0.74
C PHE A 94 -9.80 8.23 0.71
N ASN A 95 -10.83 7.88 1.47
CA ASN A 95 -11.01 8.24 2.87
C ASN A 95 -10.47 7.18 3.84
N GLU A 96 -9.90 6.10 3.33
CA GLU A 96 -9.36 5.03 4.13
C GLU A 96 -8.12 5.56 4.90
N PRO A 97 -8.07 5.42 6.24
CA PRO A 97 -7.05 6.07 7.06
C PRO A 97 -5.66 5.39 6.99
N ILE A 98 -5.56 4.15 6.54
CA ILE A 98 -4.43 3.24 6.69
C ILE A 98 -4.00 2.64 5.33
N MET A 99 -2.89 3.15 4.81
CA MET A 99 -2.23 2.74 3.55
C MET A 99 -2.88 3.28 2.28
N ILE A 100 -4.16 2.99 2.02
CA ILE A 100 -4.77 3.25 0.70
C ILE A 100 -5.07 4.74 0.51
N GLY A 101 -5.75 5.37 1.48
CA GLY A 101 -6.02 6.81 1.43
C GLY A 101 -4.73 7.64 1.39
N PRO A 102 -3.73 7.38 2.27
CA PRO A 102 -2.43 8.05 2.18
C PRO A 102 -1.72 7.89 0.83
N PHE A 103 -1.83 6.72 0.19
CA PHE A 103 -1.29 6.49 -1.14
C PHE A 103 -2.00 7.34 -2.20
N PHE A 104 -3.34 7.37 -2.20
CA PHE A 104 -4.12 8.20 -3.12
C PHE A 104 -3.92 9.70 -2.88
N ALA A 105 -3.77 10.13 -1.62
CA ALA A 105 -3.40 11.49 -1.29
C ALA A 105 -2.00 11.84 -1.83
N ALA A 106 -1.04 10.92 -1.74
CA ALA A 106 0.30 11.10 -2.30
C ALA A 106 0.31 11.18 -3.83
N LEU A 107 -0.64 10.52 -4.51
CA LEU A 107 -0.88 10.66 -5.95
C LEU A 107 -1.44 12.02 -6.35
N GLY A 108 -1.94 12.79 -5.37
CA GLY A 108 -2.59 14.08 -5.59
C GLY A 108 -4.11 13.99 -5.79
N PHE A 109 -4.74 12.88 -5.41
CA PHE A 109 -6.20 12.82 -5.37
C PHE A 109 -6.73 13.54 -4.14
N ASP A 110 -7.77 14.35 -4.37
CA ASP A 110 -8.48 15.08 -3.33
C ASP A 110 -9.75 14.28 -2.95
N PRO A 111 -9.91 13.85 -1.69
CA PRO A 111 -11.12 13.16 -1.23
C PRO A 111 -12.40 13.98 -1.46
N ASP A 112 -12.31 15.31 -1.43
CA ASP A 112 -13.45 16.20 -1.67
C ASP A 112 -13.85 16.25 -3.17
N ASN A 113 -12.95 15.82 -4.07
CA ASN A 113 -13.20 15.73 -5.51
C ASN A 113 -13.14 14.28 -6.00
N CYS A 114 -14.03 13.43 -5.49
CA CYS A 114 -14.17 12.05 -5.92
C CYS A 114 -15.45 11.79 -6.74
N PRO A 115 -15.38 11.08 -7.88
CA PRO A 115 -14.18 10.58 -8.57
C PRO A 115 -13.30 11.74 -9.09
N PRO A 116 -11.98 11.53 -9.25
CA PRO A 116 -11.07 12.58 -9.65
C PRO A 116 -11.38 13.10 -11.06
N ASP A 117 -11.15 14.39 -11.27
CA ASP A 117 -11.28 15.01 -12.60
C ASP A 117 -10.15 14.59 -13.54
N VAL A 118 -10.35 14.86 -14.83
CA VAL A 118 -9.33 14.67 -15.86
C VAL A 118 -8.08 15.49 -15.52
N GLY A 119 -6.91 14.85 -15.55
CA GLY A 119 -5.68 15.48 -15.10
C GLY A 119 -4.49 14.53 -15.07
N VAL A 120 -3.33 15.09 -14.73
CA VAL A 120 -2.10 14.33 -14.49
C VAL A 120 -1.91 14.21 -12.99
N TYR A 121 -1.79 12.97 -12.53
CA TYR A 121 -1.59 12.60 -11.14
C TYR A 121 -0.28 11.85 -11.01
N GLY A 122 0.35 11.97 -9.86
CA GLY A 122 1.57 11.25 -9.61
C GLY A 122 2.15 11.52 -8.24
N THR A 123 2.94 10.58 -7.77
CA THR A 123 3.65 10.66 -6.50
C THR A 123 5.08 11.13 -6.72
N ASN A 124 5.61 11.99 -5.85
CA ASN A 124 7.04 12.33 -5.82
C ASN A 124 7.85 11.38 -4.90
N GLY A 125 7.51 10.09 -4.90
CA GLY A 125 8.10 9.08 -4.00
C GLY A 125 7.26 8.87 -2.73
N TYR A 126 6.28 7.97 -2.80
CA TYR A 126 5.50 7.53 -1.65
C TYR A 126 6.23 6.40 -0.91
N ARG A 127 6.32 6.49 0.42
CA ARG A 127 6.89 5.43 1.26
C ARG A 127 5.80 4.80 2.11
N LEU A 128 5.76 3.47 2.10
CA LEU A 128 4.97 2.72 3.06
C LEU A 128 5.51 2.99 4.45
N ARG A 129 4.64 3.35 5.39
CA ARG A 129 5.05 3.66 6.75
C ARG A 129 4.68 2.52 7.69
N MET A 130 5.63 2.10 8.50
CA MET A 130 5.42 1.00 9.47
C MET A 130 4.46 1.37 10.59
N ASP A 131 4.33 2.65 10.93
CA ASP A 131 3.41 3.12 11.96
C ASP A 131 1.93 2.98 11.58
N THR A 132 1.63 2.63 10.33
CA THR A 132 0.26 2.33 9.89
C THR A 132 -0.04 0.83 9.91
N LEU A 133 0.97 -0.04 10.08
CA LEU A 133 0.77 -1.48 10.20
C LEU A 133 0.64 -1.88 11.67
N PRO A 134 -0.08 -2.98 11.99
CA PRO A 134 -0.11 -3.52 13.35
C PRO A 134 1.30 -3.89 13.84
N ASP A 135 1.60 -3.67 15.12
CA ASP A 135 2.92 -3.96 15.70
C ASP A 135 3.34 -5.44 15.55
N ASP A 136 2.37 -6.35 15.47
CA ASP A 136 2.58 -7.80 15.30
C ASP A 136 2.65 -8.23 13.82
N PHE A 137 2.80 -7.29 12.88
CA PHE A 137 2.84 -7.61 11.45
C PHE A 137 4.08 -8.48 11.13
N PRO A 138 3.91 -9.73 10.64
CA PRO A 138 5.02 -10.67 10.59
C PRO A 138 6.04 -10.32 9.49
N PRO A 139 7.35 -10.52 9.73
CA PRO A 139 8.33 -10.45 8.66
C PRO A 139 8.03 -11.46 7.56
N ASN A 140 7.82 -10.97 6.35
CA ASN A 140 7.57 -11.79 5.16
C ASN A 140 7.71 -10.94 3.88
N GLN A 141 7.72 -11.59 2.72
CA GLN A 141 7.43 -10.94 1.44
C GLN A 141 5.91 -10.90 1.26
N TYR A 142 5.41 -9.81 0.72
CA TYR A 142 4.00 -9.59 0.49
C TYR A 142 3.75 -9.11 -0.94
N ARG A 143 2.53 -9.37 -1.42
CA ARG A 143 1.96 -8.74 -2.60
C ARG A 143 0.75 -7.94 -2.16
N VAL A 144 0.82 -6.64 -2.39
CA VAL A 144 -0.27 -5.70 -2.26
C VAL A 144 -0.92 -5.56 -3.62
N THR A 145 -2.20 -5.84 -3.74
CA THR A 145 -2.98 -5.63 -4.95
C THR A 145 -3.91 -4.45 -4.74
N LEU A 146 -3.91 -3.51 -5.67
CA LEU A 146 -4.84 -2.40 -5.76
C LEU A 146 -5.51 -2.42 -7.13
N GLU A 147 -6.82 -2.62 -7.14
CA GLU A 147 -7.63 -2.65 -8.35
C GLU A 147 -8.73 -1.59 -8.29
N ILE A 148 -9.04 -0.97 -9.42
CA ILE A 148 -10.21 -0.13 -9.60
C ILE A 148 -11.07 -0.80 -10.67
N LEU A 149 -12.33 -1.10 -10.33
CA LEU A 149 -13.26 -1.90 -11.10
C LEU A 149 -14.53 -1.08 -11.41
N TYR A 150 -15.10 -1.26 -12.58
CA TYR A 150 -16.43 -0.75 -12.93
C TYR A 150 -17.15 -1.76 -13.82
N GLU A 151 -18.35 -2.19 -13.43
CA GLU A 151 -19.14 -3.19 -14.18
C GLU A 151 -18.33 -4.47 -14.52
N GLU A 152 -17.50 -4.93 -13.59
CA GLU A 152 -16.59 -6.09 -13.74
C GLU A 152 -15.40 -5.86 -14.69
N GLU A 153 -15.21 -4.64 -15.21
CA GLU A 153 -14.03 -4.25 -16.00
C GLU A 153 -12.96 -3.59 -15.13
N GLU A 154 -11.70 -3.97 -15.33
CA GLU A 154 -10.54 -3.34 -14.70
C GLU A 154 -10.25 -1.98 -15.33
N LEU A 155 -10.44 -0.92 -14.56
CA LEU A 155 -10.01 0.42 -14.93
C LEU A 155 -8.50 0.59 -14.70
N LEU A 156 -8.00 0.08 -13.58
CA LEU A 156 -6.59 0.15 -13.19
C LEU A 156 -6.25 -1.01 -12.23
N HIS A 157 -5.13 -1.68 -12.43
CA HIS A 157 -4.64 -2.76 -11.58
C HIS A 157 -3.15 -2.54 -11.31
N ILE A 158 -2.80 -2.27 -10.06
CA ILE A 158 -1.43 -2.07 -9.58
C ILE A 158 -1.09 -3.15 -8.56
N GLN A 159 0.11 -3.71 -8.66
CA GLN A 159 0.68 -4.60 -7.66
C GLN A 159 1.96 -4.01 -7.09
N VAL A 160 2.13 -4.07 -5.77
CA VAL A 160 3.34 -3.66 -5.06
C VAL A 160 3.88 -4.86 -4.30
N PHE A 161 5.20 -5.04 -4.30
CA PHE A 161 5.86 -6.18 -3.68
C PHE A 161 6.76 -5.74 -2.50
N PRO A 162 6.18 -5.47 -1.33
CA PRO A 162 6.97 -5.12 -0.15
C PRO A 162 7.45 -6.36 0.61
N THR A 163 8.65 -6.23 1.18
CA THR A 163 9.28 -7.20 2.08
C THR A 163 9.48 -6.55 3.44
N VAL A 164 8.87 -7.15 4.46
CA VAL A 164 9.02 -6.73 5.85
C VAL A 164 10.16 -7.49 6.49
N VAL A 165 11.17 -6.76 6.96
CA VAL A 165 12.35 -7.29 7.66
C VAL A 165 12.40 -6.77 9.10
N ASN A 166 13.14 -7.47 9.96
CA ASN A 166 13.35 -7.15 11.37
C ASN A 166 14.83 -6.89 11.65
#